data_AF-A0A8C0CLW0-F1
#
_entry.id   AF-A0A8C0CLW0-F1
#
_cell.length_a   1.000
_cell.length_b   1.000
_cell.length_c   1.000
_cell.angle_alpha   90.00
_cell.angle_beta   90.00
_cell.angle_gamma   90.00
#
_symmetry.space_group_name_H-M   'P 1'
#
loop_
_entity.id
_entity.type
_entity.pdbx_description
1 polymer ?
#
loop_
_entity_poly.entity_id
_entity_poly.type
_entity_poly.pdbx_seq_one_letter_code
_entity_poly.pdbx_strand_id
1 'polypeptide(L)'
;VVQSWYMDESAGDPLQLHRAEPAHPVLLEQLHWLGVLYWTLNADKDENDPELEKIRKERNYSWMDVITICKDKLPNYEEKMKMFYEEHLYLDDEIRYILDGSGYFDVRDKEDRWIQIFMEKGDMITLPARIYHRFTLDEKNYVKAMQLLVGDPAWTAYSCPAAHFEARGQY
;
A
#
# COMPACT_ATOMS: atom_id res chain seq x y z
N VAL A 1 11.37 -11.29 -2.85
CA VAL A 1 10.43 -11.66 -1.76
C VAL A 1 10.22 -10.41 -0.96
N VAL A 2 8.97 -9.95 -0.85
CA VAL A 2 8.63 -8.74 -0.10
C VAL A 2 9.10 -8.83 1.35
N GLN A 3 9.60 -7.72 1.88
CA GLN A 3 9.99 -7.63 3.29
C GLN A 3 8.88 -6.94 4.08
N SER A 4 8.45 -7.55 5.18
CA SER A 4 7.53 -6.94 6.13
C SER A 4 7.87 -7.33 7.57
N TRP A 5 7.53 -6.45 8.51
CA TRP A 5 7.89 -6.61 9.93
C TRP A 5 6.94 -5.81 10.83
N TYR A 6 6.87 -6.18 12.10
CA TYR A 6 6.23 -5.34 13.11
C TYR A 6 7.07 -4.11 13.42
N MET A 7 6.39 -2.97 13.55
CA MET A 7 7.05 -1.71 13.87
C MET A 7 7.46 -1.62 15.34
N ASP A 8 8.51 -0.85 15.63
CA ASP A 8 8.81 -0.42 17.00
C ASP A 8 7.76 0.55 17.56
N GLU A 9 7.79 0.80 18.87
CA GLU A 9 6.86 1.74 19.54
C GLU A 9 7.29 3.21 19.40
N SER A 10 8.34 3.52 18.61
CA SER A 10 8.87 4.87 18.54
C SER A 10 8.00 5.78 17.66
N ALA A 11 7.74 7.00 18.14
CA ALA A 11 7.14 8.07 17.33
C ALA A 11 8.20 8.81 16.48
N GLY A 12 9.20 8.07 15.97
CA GLY A 12 10.33 8.60 15.21
C GLY A 12 9.96 9.10 13.81
N ASP A 13 10.99 9.30 12.98
CA ASP A 13 10.84 9.78 11.61
C ASP A 13 10.12 8.73 10.73
N PRO A 14 8.91 9.00 10.22
CA PRO A 14 8.11 8.07 9.42
C PRO A 14 8.83 7.43 8.23
N LEU A 15 9.88 8.07 7.69
CA LEU A 15 10.63 7.57 6.54
C LEU A 15 11.60 6.43 6.90
N GLN A 16 11.82 6.18 8.19
CA GLN A 16 12.75 5.16 8.67
C GLN A 16 12.11 3.76 8.68
N LEU A 17 12.98 2.76 8.78
CA LEU A 17 12.59 1.34 8.78
C LEU A 17 11.77 0.92 10.01
N HIS A 18 11.81 1.65 11.13
CA HIS A 18 11.02 1.37 12.34
C HIS A 18 10.95 -0.11 12.76
N ARG A 19 12.05 -0.88 12.65
CA ARG A 19 12.04 -2.31 12.97
C ARG A 19 12.02 -2.52 14.48
N ALA A 20 11.03 -3.27 14.97
CA ALA A 20 11.02 -3.71 16.37
C ALA A 20 12.30 -4.48 16.73
N GLU A 21 12.78 -4.31 17.97
CA GLU A 21 13.91 -5.06 18.51
C GLU A 21 13.47 -5.88 19.74
N PRO A 22 13.58 -7.22 19.72
CA PRO A 22 14.15 -8.04 18.64
C PRO A 22 13.29 -8.01 17.36
N ALA A 23 13.90 -8.29 16.20
CA ALA A 23 13.19 -8.29 14.92
C ALA A 23 12.03 -9.31 14.89
N HIS A 24 10.83 -8.82 14.53
CA HIS A 24 9.64 -9.64 14.33
C HIS A 24 9.20 -9.57 12.85
N PRO A 25 9.79 -10.39 11.96
CA PRO A 25 9.40 -10.41 10.56
C PRO A 25 7.98 -10.95 10.40
N VAL A 26 7.28 -10.46 9.39
CA VAL A 26 5.95 -10.94 8.99
C VAL A 26 6.09 -11.67 7.67
N LEU A 27 5.56 -12.90 7.61
CA LEU A 27 5.58 -13.69 6.38
C LEU A 27 4.45 -13.28 5.45
N LEU A 28 4.64 -13.49 4.14
CA LEU A 28 3.60 -13.23 3.15
C LEU A 28 2.29 -13.99 3.44
N GLU A 29 2.38 -15.20 3.99
CA GLU A 29 1.19 -15.97 4.40
C GLU A 29 0.38 -15.26 5.50
N GLN A 30 1.05 -14.57 6.44
CA GLN A 30 0.37 -13.79 7.47
C GLN A 30 -0.31 -12.55 6.86
N LEU A 31 0.31 -11.90 5.86
CA LEU A 31 -0.33 -10.83 5.11
C LEU A 31 -1.56 -11.33 4.34
N HIS A 32 -1.50 -12.52 3.74
CA HIS A 32 -2.65 -13.14 3.08
C HIS A 32 -3.82 -13.38 4.06
N TRP A 33 -3.56 -13.72 5.33
CA TRP A 33 -4.62 -13.85 6.34
C TRP A 33 -5.26 -12.51 6.75
N LEU A 34 -4.60 -11.39 6.46
CA LEU A 34 -5.14 -10.03 6.54
C LEU A 34 -5.81 -9.61 5.21
N GLY A 35 -5.93 -10.52 4.22
CA GLY A 35 -6.48 -10.22 2.91
C GLY A 35 -5.57 -9.39 2.01
N VAL A 36 -4.36 -9.03 2.46
CA VAL A 36 -3.35 -8.36 1.65
C VAL A 36 -2.80 -9.35 0.64
N LEU A 37 -2.87 -9.04 -0.65
CA LEU A 37 -2.34 -9.88 -1.73
C LEU A 37 -1.09 -9.25 -2.34
N TYR A 38 -0.18 -10.08 -2.83
CA TYR A 38 1.10 -9.62 -3.38
C TYR A 38 1.54 -10.42 -4.61
N TRP A 39 2.17 -9.74 -5.56
CA TRP A 39 2.82 -10.32 -6.72
C TRP A 39 4.16 -9.62 -6.99
N THR A 40 5.10 -10.36 -7.57
CA THR A 40 6.34 -9.80 -8.13
C THR A 40 6.25 -9.87 -9.65
N LEU A 41 6.40 -8.72 -10.31
CA LEU A 41 6.29 -8.55 -11.76
C LEU A 41 7.54 -7.85 -12.32
N ASN A 42 7.69 -7.86 -13.64
CA ASN A 42 8.77 -7.13 -14.29
C ASN A 42 8.32 -5.71 -14.68
N ALA A 43 8.66 -4.73 -13.83
CA ALA A 43 8.30 -3.32 -14.03
C ALA A 43 8.92 -2.66 -15.27
N ASP A 44 9.90 -3.28 -15.93
CA ASP A 44 10.40 -2.78 -17.22
C ASP A 44 9.49 -3.15 -18.41
N LYS A 45 8.44 -3.94 -18.17
CA LYS A 45 7.48 -4.42 -19.18
C LYS A 45 6.05 -3.99 -18.90
N ASP A 46 5.82 -3.04 -18.00
CA ASP A 46 4.50 -2.64 -17.50
C ASP A 46 3.49 -2.30 -18.60
N GLU A 47 3.95 -1.73 -19.73
CA GLU A 47 3.08 -1.41 -20.87
C GLU A 47 2.54 -2.65 -21.62
N ASN A 48 3.23 -3.80 -21.57
CA ASN A 48 2.91 -5.01 -22.33
C ASN A 48 3.25 -6.31 -21.56
N ASP A 49 2.96 -6.35 -20.26
CA ASP A 49 3.22 -7.54 -19.42
C ASP A 49 2.02 -8.50 -19.41
N PRO A 50 2.13 -9.72 -20.00
CA PRO A 50 1.06 -10.70 -19.96
C PRO A 50 0.67 -11.15 -18.55
N GLU A 51 1.62 -11.13 -17.59
CA GLU A 51 1.32 -11.51 -16.21
C GLU A 51 0.49 -10.43 -15.51
N LEU A 52 0.80 -9.15 -15.72
CA LEU A 52 -0.03 -8.04 -15.25
C LEU A 52 -1.45 -8.14 -15.84
N GLU A 53 -1.56 -8.35 -17.16
CA GLU A 53 -2.86 -8.50 -17.83
C GLU A 53 -3.68 -9.69 -17.30
N LYS A 54 -3.01 -10.80 -16.96
CA LYS A 54 -3.66 -11.95 -16.33
C LYS A 54 -4.21 -11.60 -14.95
N ILE A 55 -3.41 -10.97 -14.10
CA ILE A 55 -3.84 -10.53 -12.75
C ILE A 55 -5.02 -9.57 -12.87
N ARG A 56 -4.93 -8.58 -13.76
CA ARG A 56 -6.00 -7.61 -13.99
C ARG A 56 -7.32 -8.26 -14.42
N LYS A 57 -7.27 -9.26 -15.31
CA LYS A 57 -8.46 -10.00 -15.75
C LYS A 57 -9.06 -10.87 -14.64
N GLU A 58 -8.22 -11.59 -13.91
CA GLU A 58 -8.67 -12.46 -12.81
C GLU A 58 -9.31 -11.67 -11.67
N ARG A 59 -8.81 -10.44 -11.42
CA ARG A 59 -9.26 -9.58 -10.32
C ARG A 59 -10.19 -8.44 -10.76
N ASN A 60 -10.49 -8.35 -12.04
CA ASN A 60 -11.31 -7.29 -12.65
C ASN A 60 -10.77 -5.85 -12.40
N TYR A 61 -9.45 -5.67 -12.47
CA TYR A 61 -8.80 -4.35 -12.39
C TYR A 61 -8.92 -3.60 -13.72
N SER A 62 -10.10 -3.03 -13.95
CA SER A 62 -10.51 -2.42 -15.22
C SER A 62 -9.95 -1.02 -15.46
N TRP A 63 -9.53 -0.31 -14.41
CA TRP A 63 -8.99 1.05 -14.51
C TRP A 63 -7.54 1.10 -14.02
N MET A 64 -6.73 1.94 -14.66
CA MET A 64 -5.36 2.22 -14.22
C MET A 64 -4.92 3.65 -14.53
N ASP A 65 -4.04 4.19 -13.69
CA ASP A 65 -3.29 5.44 -13.92
C ASP A 65 -1.89 5.33 -13.29
N VAL A 66 -0.98 6.24 -13.62
CA VAL A 66 0.38 6.28 -13.10
C VAL A 66 0.60 7.56 -12.31
N ILE A 67 0.94 7.40 -11.04
CA ILE A 67 1.32 8.50 -10.15
C ILE A 67 2.83 8.49 -9.91
N THR A 68 3.44 9.69 -9.91
CA THR A 68 4.82 9.89 -9.45
C THR A 68 4.80 10.74 -8.20
N ILE A 69 5.27 10.19 -7.09
CA ILE A 69 5.35 10.85 -5.80
C ILE A 69 6.81 11.24 -5.58
N CYS A 70 7.09 12.52 -5.83
CA CYS A 70 8.27 13.20 -5.33
C CYS A 70 8.00 14.70 -5.24
N LYS A 71 8.81 15.39 -4.43
CA LYS A 71 8.60 16.80 -4.08
C LYS A 71 8.42 17.73 -5.28
N ASP A 72 9.16 17.49 -6.35
CA ASP A 72 9.18 18.36 -7.53
C ASP A 72 8.08 18.04 -8.56
N LYS A 73 7.52 16.82 -8.53
CA LYS A 73 6.59 16.35 -9.57
C LYS A 73 5.14 16.23 -9.10
N LEU A 74 4.90 16.07 -7.80
CA LEU A 74 3.57 15.88 -7.26
C LEU A 74 2.96 17.23 -6.84
N PRO A 75 1.85 17.69 -7.46
CA PRO A 75 1.15 18.89 -7.00
C PRO A 75 0.60 18.69 -5.58
N ASN A 76 0.73 19.72 -4.74
CA ASN A 76 0.38 19.70 -3.32
C ASN A 76 1.08 18.56 -2.56
N TYR A 77 2.36 18.31 -2.87
CA TYR A 77 3.15 17.21 -2.30
C TYR A 77 3.01 17.08 -0.78
N GLU A 78 3.25 18.16 -0.02
CA GLU A 78 3.24 18.12 1.45
C GLU A 78 1.85 17.75 2.01
N GLU A 79 0.77 18.29 1.42
CA GLU A 79 -0.61 17.96 1.82
C GLU A 79 -0.96 16.52 1.48
N LYS A 80 -0.59 16.05 0.28
CA LYS A 80 -0.83 14.67 -0.14
C LYS A 80 -0.05 13.67 0.69
N MET A 81 1.22 13.94 0.98
CA MET A 81 2.03 13.08 1.84
C MET A 81 1.44 12.97 3.24
N LYS A 82 0.94 14.09 3.79
CA LYS A 82 0.21 14.06 5.07
C LYS A 82 -1.05 13.20 4.98
N MET A 83 -1.86 13.35 3.93
CA MET A 83 -3.07 12.55 3.72
C MET A 83 -2.77 11.07 3.56
N PHE A 84 -1.72 10.70 2.83
CA PHE A 84 -1.31 9.31 2.64
C PHE A 84 -0.83 8.68 3.95
N TYR A 85 -0.18 9.45 4.83
CA TYR A 85 0.35 8.94 6.09
C TYR A 85 -0.66 8.93 7.23
N GLU A 86 -1.72 9.73 7.18
CA GLU A 86 -2.83 9.62 8.12
C GLU A 86 -3.48 8.24 8.01
N GLU A 87 -3.73 7.57 9.14
CA GLU A 87 -4.38 6.25 9.13
C GLU A 87 -5.80 6.35 8.55
N HIS A 88 -6.03 5.62 7.47
CA HIS A 88 -7.29 5.66 6.72
C HIS A 88 -7.69 4.28 6.19
N LEU A 89 -8.89 4.21 5.62
CA LEU A 89 -9.38 3.07 4.86
C LEU A 89 -10.10 3.54 3.59
N TYR A 90 -10.22 2.64 2.63
CA TYR A 90 -11.09 2.77 1.46
C TYR A 90 -12.23 1.75 1.54
N LEU A 91 -13.35 2.04 0.87
CA LEU A 91 -14.47 1.09 0.74
C LEU A 91 -14.25 0.04 -0.37
N ASP A 92 -13.27 0.30 -1.24
CA ASP A 92 -12.78 -0.56 -2.29
C ASP A 92 -11.32 -0.95 -2.03
N ASP A 93 -10.81 -1.94 -2.75
CA ASP A 93 -9.41 -2.38 -2.66
C ASP A 93 -8.46 -1.27 -3.11
N GLU A 94 -7.38 -1.04 -2.36
CA GLU A 94 -6.26 -0.22 -2.83
C GLU A 94 -5.23 -1.11 -3.55
N ILE A 95 -5.07 -0.92 -4.85
CA ILE A 95 -4.09 -1.65 -5.65
C ILE A 95 -2.97 -0.74 -6.13
N ARG A 96 -1.73 -1.17 -5.90
CA ARG A 96 -0.51 -0.43 -6.26
C ARG A 96 0.51 -1.37 -6.86
N TYR A 97 1.09 -0.96 -7.98
CA TYR A 97 2.21 -1.64 -8.62
C TYR A 97 3.38 -0.68 -8.77
N ILE A 98 4.51 -0.96 -8.12
CA ILE A 98 5.67 -0.08 -8.08
C ILE A 98 6.48 -0.23 -9.38
N LEU A 99 6.50 0.84 -10.16
CA LEU A 99 7.22 0.92 -11.43
C LEU A 99 8.66 1.40 -11.25
N ASP A 100 8.90 2.23 -10.23
CA ASP A 100 10.22 2.78 -9.90
C ASP A 100 10.24 3.30 -8.45
N GLY A 101 11.42 3.39 -7.85
CA GLY A 101 11.59 3.84 -6.46
C GLY A 101 11.11 2.83 -5.42
N SER A 102 10.74 3.33 -4.24
CA SER A 102 10.30 2.51 -3.11
C SER A 102 9.51 3.32 -2.05
N GLY A 103 8.83 2.59 -1.16
CA GLY A 103 8.08 3.17 -0.04
C GLY A 103 7.53 2.10 0.90
N TYR A 104 6.80 2.55 1.91
CA TYR A 104 6.20 1.69 2.93
C TYR A 104 4.68 1.78 2.90
N PHE A 105 4.02 0.62 2.96
CA PHE A 105 2.63 0.51 3.35
C PHE A 105 2.58 -0.09 4.75
N ASP A 106 1.99 0.66 5.69
CA ASP A 106 1.74 0.14 7.02
C ASP A 106 0.29 -0.33 7.09
N VAL A 107 0.04 -1.51 7.63
CA VAL A 107 -1.30 -2.09 7.81
C VAL A 107 -1.51 -2.54 9.24
N ARG A 108 -2.76 -2.48 9.72
CA ARG A 108 -3.13 -3.04 11.03
C ARG A 108 -3.30 -4.55 10.96
N ASP A 109 -2.72 -5.26 11.92
CA ASP A 109 -3.05 -6.66 12.18
C ASP A 109 -4.35 -6.81 13.00
N LYS A 110 -4.76 -8.05 13.30
CA LYS A 110 -5.99 -8.32 14.07
C LYS A 110 -5.94 -7.85 15.53
N GLU A 111 -4.76 -7.51 16.04
CA GLU A 111 -4.53 -6.99 17.38
C GLU A 111 -4.30 -5.47 17.34
N ASP A 112 -4.65 -4.81 16.23
CA ASP A 112 -4.42 -3.38 15.97
C ASP A 112 -2.94 -2.97 16.07
N ARG A 113 -1.99 -3.85 15.78
CA ARG A 113 -0.56 -3.52 15.69
C ARG A 113 -0.16 -3.17 14.26
N TRP A 114 0.83 -2.29 14.11
CA TRP A 114 1.36 -1.92 12.80
C TRP A 114 2.32 -2.97 12.27
N ILE A 115 2.04 -3.43 11.05
CA ILE A 115 2.95 -4.18 10.19
C ILE A 115 3.38 -3.25 9.06
N GLN A 116 4.68 -3.00 8.95
CA GLN A 116 5.26 -2.24 7.85
C GLN A 116 5.66 -3.17 6.71
N ILE A 117 5.26 -2.83 5.49
CA ILE A 117 5.52 -3.58 4.26
C ILE A 117 6.37 -2.71 3.36
N PHE A 118 7.61 -3.13 3.11
CA PHE A 118 8.50 -2.43 2.19
C PHE A 118 8.24 -2.86 0.76
N MET A 119 7.90 -1.89 -0.08
CA MET A 119 7.57 -2.08 -1.49
C MET A 119 8.62 -1.40 -2.36
N GLU A 120 9.18 -2.15 -3.31
CA GLU A 120 10.18 -1.69 -4.27
C GLU A 120 9.78 -2.01 -5.71
N LYS A 121 10.56 -1.50 -6.68
CA LYS A 121 10.30 -1.73 -8.11
C LYS A 121 10.02 -3.19 -8.43
N GLY A 122 8.89 -3.45 -9.09
CA GLY A 122 8.42 -4.78 -9.46
C GLY A 122 7.38 -5.36 -8.49
N ASP A 123 7.21 -4.75 -7.32
CA ASP A 123 6.23 -5.21 -6.33
C ASP A 123 4.83 -4.68 -6.64
N MET A 124 3.85 -5.59 -6.65
CA MET A 124 2.42 -5.27 -6.73
C MET A 124 1.72 -5.74 -5.47
N ILE A 125 0.92 -4.87 -4.86
CA ILE A 125 0.14 -5.16 -3.65
C ILE A 125 -1.33 -4.80 -3.87
N THR A 126 -2.22 -5.57 -3.24
CA THR A 126 -3.63 -5.22 -3.06
C THR A 126 -3.93 -5.21 -1.58
N LEU A 127 -4.29 -4.05 -1.06
CA LEU A 127 -4.82 -3.88 0.28
C LEU A 127 -6.34 -4.03 0.20
N PRO A 128 -6.95 -4.95 0.96
CA PRO A 128 -8.38 -5.21 0.86
C PRO A 128 -9.17 -4.01 1.37
N ALA A 129 -10.36 -3.80 0.79
CA ALA A 129 -11.30 -2.82 1.29
C ALA A 129 -11.44 -2.87 2.82
N ARG A 130 -11.49 -1.69 3.45
CA ARG A 130 -11.72 -1.47 4.89
C ARG A 130 -10.56 -1.83 5.82
N ILE A 131 -9.42 -2.30 5.31
CA ILE A 131 -8.20 -2.41 6.13
C ILE A 131 -7.73 -1.01 6.53
N TYR A 132 -7.36 -0.83 7.79
CA TYR A 132 -6.65 0.37 8.21
C TYR A 132 -5.21 0.31 7.71
N HIS A 133 -4.83 1.33 6.97
CA HIS A 133 -3.51 1.44 6.40
C HIS A 133 -3.08 2.90 6.26
N ARG A 134 -1.81 3.07 5.93
CA ARG A 134 -1.20 4.33 5.53
C ARG A 134 -0.01 4.07 4.62
N PHE A 135 0.40 5.09 3.89
CA PHE A 135 1.55 5.06 3.00
C PHE A 135 2.54 6.17 3.36
N THR A 136 3.83 5.86 3.29
CA THR A 136 4.90 6.85 3.34
C THR A 136 6.03 6.47 2.39
N LEU A 137 6.82 7.46 2.00
CA LEU A 137 8.06 7.22 1.27
C LEU A 137 9.10 6.61 2.22
N ASP A 138 10.13 5.99 1.66
CA ASP A 138 11.36 5.70 2.41
C ASP A 138 12.33 6.89 2.32
N GLU A 139 13.53 6.72 2.88
CA GLU A 139 14.59 7.75 2.86
C GLU A 139 15.03 8.17 1.44
N LYS A 140 14.68 7.42 0.38
CA LYS A 140 14.96 7.80 -1.01
C LYS A 140 13.99 8.85 -1.55
N ASN A 141 12.88 9.11 -0.85
CA ASN A 141 11.93 10.19 -1.15
C ASN A 141 11.36 10.16 -2.59
N TYR A 142 11.20 8.97 -3.17
CA TYR A 142 10.71 8.82 -4.54
C TYR A 142 10.02 7.47 -4.76
N VAL A 143 8.81 7.53 -5.32
CA VAL A 143 8.15 6.35 -5.91
C VAL A 143 7.36 6.72 -7.16
N LYS A 144 7.38 5.83 -8.16
CA LYS A 144 6.47 5.85 -9.30
C LYS A 144 5.62 4.58 -9.21
N ALA A 145 4.31 4.74 -9.12
CA ALA A 145 3.39 3.62 -8.96
C ALA A 145 2.26 3.68 -9.99
N MET A 146 1.90 2.52 -10.53
CA MET A 146 0.63 2.32 -11.20
C MET A 146 -0.44 2.08 -10.15
N GLN A 147 -1.52 2.84 -10.21
CA GLN A 147 -2.71 2.69 -9.42
C GLN A 147 -3.72 1.89 -10.23
N LEU A 148 -4.28 0.82 -9.66
CA LEU A 148 -5.33 0.04 -10.31
C LEU A 148 -6.59 0.07 -9.46
N LEU A 149 -7.75 -0.06 -10.11
CA LEU A 149 -9.06 -0.09 -9.46
C LEU A 149 -10.02 -1.04 -10.18
N VAL A 150 -11.03 -1.49 -9.42
CA VAL A 150 -12.20 -2.20 -9.95
C VAL A 150 -13.27 -1.15 -10.28
N GLY A 151 -13.70 -1.07 -11.54
CA GLY A 151 -14.73 -0.12 -11.98
C GLY A 151 -14.22 1.32 -12.15
N ASP A 152 -15.11 2.28 -11.94
CA ASP A 152 -14.81 3.72 -12.06
C ASP A 152 -14.05 4.23 -10.82
N PRO A 153 -13.12 5.18 -10.98
CA PRO A 153 -12.26 5.60 -9.89
C PRO A 153 -13.00 6.37 -8.79
N ALA A 154 -13.03 5.81 -7.57
CA ALA A 154 -13.49 6.46 -6.36
C ALA A 154 -12.38 6.47 -5.30
N TRP A 155 -11.69 7.61 -5.15
CA TRP A 155 -10.55 7.78 -4.22
C TRP A 155 -10.98 8.39 -2.88
N THR A 156 -12.09 7.93 -2.30
CA THR A 156 -12.58 8.48 -1.03
C THR A 156 -11.94 7.74 0.15
N ALA A 157 -10.91 8.35 0.74
CA ALA A 157 -10.30 7.90 1.98
C ALA A 157 -11.14 8.33 3.19
N TYR A 158 -11.27 7.43 4.17
CA TYR A 158 -11.94 7.71 5.44
C TYR A 158 -10.94 7.61 6.59
N SER A 159 -10.60 8.75 7.20
CA SER A 159 -9.69 8.81 8.35
C SER A 159 -10.25 8.05 9.55
N CYS A 160 -9.36 7.42 10.32
CA CYS A 160 -9.71 6.78 11.59
C CYS A 160 -10.14 7.83 12.64
N PRO A 161 -11.20 7.60 13.46
CA PRO A 161 -12.06 6.42 13.51
C PRO A 161 -13.18 6.43 12.47
N ALA A 162 -13.23 5.38 11.65
CA ALA A 162 -14.26 5.15 10.64
C ALA A 162 -15.25 4.03 11.07
N ALA A 163 -15.37 3.78 12.37
CA ALA A 163 -16.13 2.67 12.95
C ALA A 163 -17.65 2.71 12.69
N HIS A 164 -18.17 3.82 12.15
CA HIS A 164 -19.60 4.00 11.83
C HIS A 164 -20.00 3.35 10.50
N PHE A 165 -19.06 2.90 9.67
CA PHE A 165 -19.37 2.09 8.50
C PHE A 165 -19.69 0.66 8.95
N GLU A 166 -20.96 0.22 8.83
CA GLU A 166 -21.44 -1.15 9.13
C GLU A 166 -20.53 -2.24 8.53
N ALA A 167 -19.94 -1.88 7.41
CA ALA A 167 -18.88 -2.51 6.67
C ALA A 167 -17.66 -3.02 7.50
N ARG A 168 -17.21 -2.32 8.55
CA ARG A 168 -16.05 -2.77 9.37
C ARG A 168 -16.35 -4.10 10.07
N GLY A 169 -17.60 -4.38 10.41
CA GLY A 169 -18.00 -5.65 11.04
C GLY A 169 -17.96 -6.86 10.12
N GLN A 170 -17.74 -6.68 8.82
CA GLN A 170 -17.68 -7.74 7.81
C GLN A 170 -16.26 -8.02 7.29
N TYR A 171 -15.26 -7.23 7.73
CA TYR A 171 -13.83 -7.47 7.45
C TYR A 171 -13.26 -8.48 8.45
#